data_AF-A0A150GU72-F1
#
_entry.id   AF-A0A150GU72-F1
#
_cell.length_a   1.000
_cell.length_b   1.000
_cell.length_c   1.000
_cell.angle_alpha   90.00
_cell.angle_beta   90.00
_cell.angle_gamma   90.00
#
_symmetry.space_group_name_H-M   'P 1'
#
loop_
_entity.id
_entity.type
_entity.pdbx_description
1 polymer ?
#
loop_
_entity_poly.entity_id
_entity_poly.type
_entity_poly.pdbx_seq_one_letter_code
_entity_poly.pdbx_strand_id
1 'polypeptide(L)'
;MLGVSRDADEATIKKAYRKQALKWHPDRNHDNKEEAEERFRDIAAAYEALSDPEKRKMYDQFGEEGLKRGGPGGPGGPGGGGFNMNFGGGDPFEMFNMFFGGGGGGGGGMGGGFPGGGGGGGGTRFKINFGGPGGGGGFPGGGFPGGGMGGGGFPGGGMGGGRPGAGGGMGGEGGGASPYEDPNVHALGTDGVPPDSNWVWLVAFYAPWCGHCKQLAPKWAAAAGSLKGVVRVGAVNCDEHKAVCSEQGVSGYPTIKAFVPGSAAAKDYKGDRSAKAIADWALGLVPSKVAQIKDGAALDALLARCAGGAAGTKGGKDGKDSRAAWGLCVVLVSSKSETPALYKALSGAYAGKVAFGELRVGGKAADAAKAVAAKLGIADLAAAKLPLLVSVCNGDVAGVEPYSGQLKSEPLTRHLESYAGGKKCGKKVRLDASTDLGRFSAGQLKELIKERGLDCRGCTEKADFVRRLQEHLATAAA
;
A
#
# COMPACT_ATOMS: atom_id res chain seq x y z
N MET A 1 -26.64 -4.16 -25.68
CA MET A 1 -26.11 -3.03 -24.88
C MET A 1 -24.72 -2.59 -25.35
N LEU A 2 -23.68 -3.45 -25.32
CA LEU A 2 -22.32 -3.06 -25.74
C LEU A 2 -22.06 -3.10 -27.25
N GLY A 3 -22.95 -3.72 -28.05
CA GLY A 3 -22.80 -3.78 -29.50
C GLY A 3 -21.67 -4.68 -29.99
N VAL A 4 -21.41 -5.76 -29.25
CA VAL A 4 -20.39 -6.78 -29.54
C VAL A 4 -21.04 -8.15 -29.72
N SER A 5 -20.37 -9.05 -30.44
CA SER A 5 -20.81 -10.44 -30.60
C SER A 5 -20.66 -11.24 -29.29
N ARG A 6 -21.41 -12.34 -29.15
CA ARG A 6 -21.39 -13.19 -27.93
C ARG A 6 -20.03 -13.87 -27.70
N ASP A 7 -19.29 -14.13 -28.77
CA ASP A 7 -17.94 -14.69 -28.79
C ASP A 7 -16.83 -13.62 -28.70
N ALA A 8 -17.17 -12.35 -28.48
CA ALA A 8 -16.18 -11.28 -28.39
C ALA A 8 -15.16 -11.52 -27.26
N ASP A 9 -13.89 -11.27 -27.57
CA ASP A 9 -12.81 -11.34 -26.58
C ASP A 9 -12.88 -10.17 -25.57
N GLU A 10 -12.17 -10.31 -24.46
CA GLU A 10 -12.17 -9.32 -23.38
C GLU A 10 -11.70 -7.93 -23.88
N ALA A 11 -10.74 -7.90 -24.80
CA ALA A 11 -10.23 -6.67 -25.39
C ALA A 11 -11.31 -5.92 -26.20
N THR A 12 -12.13 -6.65 -26.95
CA THR A 12 -13.25 -6.12 -27.74
C THR A 12 -14.38 -5.65 -26.84
N ILE A 13 -14.75 -6.43 -25.82
CA ILE A 13 -15.76 -6.05 -24.81
C ILE A 13 -15.36 -4.76 -24.13
N LYS A 14 -14.10 -4.67 -23.69
CA LYS A 14 -13.54 -3.47 -23.05
C LYS A 14 -13.54 -2.28 -23.99
N LYS A 15 -13.12 -2.46 -25.25
CA LYS A 15 -13.13 -1.38 -26.26
C LYS A 15 -14.54 -0.86 -26.53
N ALA A 16 -15.52 -1.76 -26.61
CA ALA A 16 -16.91 -1.41 -26.83
C ALA A 16 -17.55 -0.70 -25.64
N TYR A 17 -17.29 -1.18 -24.41
CA TYR A 17 -17.67 -0.48 -23.18
C TYR A 17 -17.15 0.95 -23.16
N ARG A 18 -15.86 1.16 -23.44
CA ARG A 18 -15.26 2.50 -23.49
C ARG A 18 -15.97 3.42 -24.50
N LYS A 19 -16.30 2.91 -25.68
CA LYS A 19 -16.99 3.67 -26.72
C LYS A 19 -18.40 4.09 -26.29
N GLN A 20 -19.13 3.18 -25.64
CA GLN A 20 -20.51 3.41 -25.22
C GLN A 20 -20.58 4.29 -23.95
N ALA A 21 -19.68 4.09 -22.98
CA ALA A 21 -19.56 4.92 -21.79
C ALA A 21 -19.23 6.39 -22.15
N LEU A 22 -18.33 6.62 -23.11
CA LEU A 22 -18.05 7.97 -23.61
C LEU A 22 -19.20 8.58 -24.40
N LYS A 23 -20.06 7.77 -25.03
CA LYS A 23 -21.22 8.26 -25.79
C LYS A 23 -22.33 8.74 -24.85
N TRP A 24 -22.57 8.00 -23.77
CA TRP A 24 -23.67 8.26 -22.82
C TRP A 24 -23.22 8.97 -21.54
N HIS A 25 -22.01 9.54 -21.53
CA HIS A 25 -21.53 10.32 -20.39
C HIS A 25 -22.39 11.58 -20.19
N PRO A 26 -22.85 11.92 -18.97
CA PRO A 26 -23.65 13.12 -18.71
C PRO A 26 -23.00 14.44 -19.11
N ASP A 27 -21.67 14.55 -19.06
CA ASP A 27 -20.94 15.72 -19.59
C ASP A 27 -21.10 15.93 -21.11
N ARG A 28 -21.64 14.94 -21.84
CA ARG A 28 -21.89 15.02 -23.28
C ARG A 28 -23.38 14.97 -23.63
N ASN A 29 -24.24 14.74 -22.63
CA ASN A 29 -25.68 14.55 -22.77
C ASN A 29 -26.41 15.40 -21.73
N HIS A 30 -26.14 16.71 -21.73
CA HIS A 30 -26.70 17.64 -20.76
C HIS A 30 -28.21 17.85 -20.92
N ASP A 31 -28.75 17.66 -22.12
CA ASP A 31 -30.17 17.86 -22.46
C ASP A 31 -31.01 16.58 -22.29
N ASN A 32 -30.38 15.43 -22.09
CA ASN A 32 -31.04 14.13 -21.96
C ASN A 32 -30.39 13.30 -20.85
N LYS A 33 -30.33 13.90 -19.65
CA LYS A 33 -29.61 13.34 -18.50
C LYS A 33 -30.21 12.02 -18.01
N GLU A 34 -31.54 11.93 -17.93
CA GLU A 34 -32.22 10.73 -17.42
C GLU A 34 -31.98 9.52 -18.34
N GLU A 35 -32.14 9.67 -19.66
CA GLU A 35 -31.86 8.58 -20.59
C GLU A 35 -30.35 8.26 -20.64
N ALA A 36 -29.48 9.27 -20.55
CA ALA A 36 -28.04 9.06 -20.53
C ALA A 36 -27.59 8.29 -19.29
N GLU A 37 -28.13 8.62 -18.12
CA GLU A 37 -27.86 7.92 -16.86
C GLU A 37 -28.38 6.47 -16.88
N GLU A 38 -29.58 6.25 -17.41
CA GLU A 38 -30.15 4.90 -17.57
C GLU A 38 -29.30 4.04 -18.51
N ARG A 39 -28.98 4.56 -19.71
CA ARG A 39 -28.13 3.87 -20.67
C ARG A 39 -26.74 3.60 -20.12
N PHE A 40 -26.17 4.54 -19.38
CA PHE A 40 -24.87 4.40 -18.76
C PHE A 40 -24.86 3.32 -17.68
N ARG A 41 -25.93 3.24 -16.87
CA ARG A 41 -26.13 2.18 -15.88
C ARG A 41 -26.19 0.79 -16.54
N ASP A 42 -26.96 0.65 -17.61
CA ASP A 42 -27.08 -0.61 -18.37
C ASP A 42 -25.74 -1.03 -19.00
N ILE A 43 -25.00 -0.07 -19.55
CA ILE A 43 -23.68 -0.30 -20.15
C ILE A 43 -22.67 -0.77 -19.10
N ALA A 44 -22.70 -0.20 -17.90
CA ALA A 44 -21.85 -0.58 -16.77
C ALA A 44 -22.19 -2.00 -16.26
N ALA A 45 -23.48 -2.29 -16.06
CA ALA A 45 -23.94 -3.61 -15.64
C ALA A 45 -23.57 -4.71 -16.66
N ALA A 46 -23.74 -4.43 -17.95
CA ALA A 46 -23.35 -5.35 -19.02
C ALA A 46 -21.84 -5.62 -19.03
N TYR A 47 -21.00 -4.61 -18.77
CA TYR A 47 -19.55 -4.80 -18.70
C TYR A 47 -19.12 -5.59 -17.46
N GLU A 48 -19.75 -5.37 -16.32
CA GLU A 48 -19.48 -6.13 -15.10
C GLU A 48 -19.77 -7.62 -15.27
N ALA A 49 -20.91 -7.96 -15.88
CA ALA A 49 -21.29 -9.33 -16.16
C ALA A 49 -20.35 -10.02 -17.17
N LEU A 50 -19.84 -9.28 -18.17
CA LEU A 50 -19.04 -9.84 -19.26
C LEU A 50 -17.52 -9.81 -19.02
N SER A 51 -17.04 -8.97 -18.10
CA SER A 51 -15.61 -8.85 -17.78
C SER A 51 -15.11 -9.90 -16.79
N ASP A 52 -16.03 -10.50 -16.01
CA ASP A 52 -15.71 -11.62 -15.12
C ASP A 52 -16.02 -12.96 -15.81
N PRO A 53 -15.05 -13.89 -15.91
CA PRO A 53 -15.25 -15.17 -16.59
C PRO A 53 -16.35 -16.05 -15.98
N GLU A 54 -16.55 -16.02 -14.67
CA GLU A 54 -17.58 -16.82 -13.98
C GLU A 54 -18.96 -16.21 -14.16
N LYS A 55 -19.08 -14.88 -14.05
CA LYS A 55 -20.34 -14.17 -14.33
C LYS A 55 -20.75 -14.28 -15.80
N ARG A 56 -19.80 -14.17 -16.73
CA ARG A 56 -20.06 -14.34 -18.17
C ARG A 56 -20.61 -15.73 -18.45
N LYS A 57 -20.02 -16.76 -17.84
CA LYS A 57 -20.50 -18.13 -17.96
C LYS A 57 -21.91 -18.31 -17.40
N MET A 58 -22.22 -17.72 -16.24
CA MET A 58 -23.58 -17.76 -15.67
C MET A 58 -24.59 -17.02 -16.55
N TYR A 59 -24.22 -15.85 -17.08
CA TYR A 59 -25.07 -15.08 -17.99
C TYR A 59 -25.31 -15.82 -19.31
N ASP A 60 -24.30 -16.47 -19.87
CA ASP A 60 -24.41 -17.26 -21.09
C ASP A 60 -25.30 -18.51 -20.91
N GLN A 61 -25.40 -19.03 -19.68
CA GLN A 61 -26.19 -20.23 -19.35
C GLN A 61 -27.62 -19.93 -18.89
N PHE A 62 -27.83 -18.84 -18.15
CA PHE A 62 -29.08 -18.57 -17.42
C PHE A 62 -29.63 -17.16 -17.66
N GLY A 63 -29.00 -16.36 -18.52
CA GLY A 63 -29.39 -14.97 -18.78
C GLY A 63 -29.21 -14.08 -17.55
N GLU A 64 -29.88 -12.92 -17.57
CA GLU A 64 -29.79 -11.91 -16.50
C GLU A 64 -30.35 -12.45 -15.15
N GLU A 65 -31.33 -13.35 -15.20
CA GLU A 65 -31.93 -13.95 -13.99
C GLU A 65 -30.95 -14.84 -13.22
N GLY A 66 -30.02 -15.51 -13.91
CA GLY A 66 -28.97 -16.31 -13.27
C GLY A 66 -27.91 -15.48 -12.55
N LEU A 67 -27.76 -14.20 -12.90
CA LEU A 67 -26.93 -13.26 -12.16
C LEU A 67 -27.63 -12.72 -10.90
N LYS A 68 -28.97 -12.68 -10.90
CA LYS A 68 -29.81 -12.22 -9.78
C LYS A 68 -30.10 -13.33 -8.76
N ARG A 69 -30.26 -14.56 -9.23
CA ARG A 69 -30.48 -15.74 -8.40
C ARG A 69 -29.15 -16.45 -8.22
N GLY A 70 -28.41 -16.03 -7.18
CA GLY A 70 -27.14 -16.68 -6.79
C GLY A 70 -27.25 -18.20 -6.90
N GLY A 71 -26.20 -18.82 -7.46
CA GLY A 71 -26.15 -20.24 -7.81
C GLY A 71 -26.62 -21.21 -6.70
N PRO A 72 -26.81 -22.50 -7.03
CA PRO A 72 -27.59 -23.45 -6.23
C PRO A 72 -27.21 -23.44 -4.74
N GLY A 73 -28.08 -22.83 -3.93
CA GLY A 73 -27.86 -22.57 -2.50
C GLY A 73 -28.83 -21.52 -1.93
N GLY A 74 -30.09 -21.54 -2.37
CA GLY A 74 -31.11 -20.58 -1.95
C GLY A 74 -31.40 -20.58 -0.44
N PRO A 75 -32.04 -19.51 0.08
CA PRO A 75 -32.12 -19.25 1.52
C PRO A 75 -33.00 -20.29 2.21
N GLY A 76 -32.39 -21.10 3.08
CA GLY A 76 -33.08 -22.13 3.85
C GLY A 76 -32.21 -23.32 4.30
N GLY A 77 -31.00 -23.49 3.74
CA GLY A 77 -30.06 -24.54 4.13
C GLY A 77 -29.03 -24.05 5.17
N PRO A 78 -28.71 -24.83 6.22
CA PRO A 78 -27.71 -24.44 7.21
C PRO A 78 -26.29 -24.61 6.64
N GLY A 79 -25.71 -23.51 6.17
CA GLY A 79 -24.30 -23.42 5.76
C GLY A 79 -24.10 -22.88 4.35
N GLY A 80 -23.76 -21.59 4.23
CA GLY A 80 -23.35 -21.00 2.95
C GLY A 80 -23.49 -19.47 2.93
N GLY A 81 -22.37 -18.75 2.88
CA GLY A 81 -22.33 -17.29 2.74
C GLY A 81 -22.84 -16.87 1.35
N GLY A 82 -24.01 -16.24 1.31
CA GLY A 82 -24.68 -15.82 0.07
C GLY A 82 -24.10 -14.52 -0.50
N PHE A 83 -23.83 -14.53 -1.81
CA PHE A 83 -23.66 -13.33 -2.62
C PHE A 83 -25.05 -12.78 -3.00
N ASN A 84 -25.45 -11.67 -2.37
CA ASN A 84 -26.65 -10.91 -2.73
C ASN A 84 -26.22 -9.69 -3.57
N MET A 85 -26.52 -9.70 -4.86
CA MET A 85 -26.31 -8.52 -5.73
C MET A 85 -27.61 -7.72 -5.78
N ASN A 86 -27.68 -6.68 -4.95
CA ASN A 86 -28.67 -5.63 -5.07
C ASN A 86 -28.31 -4.75 -6.28
N PHE A 87 -28.98 -4.95 -7.42
CA PHE A 87 -28.83 -4.14 -8.65
C PHE A 87 -29.46 -2.73 -8.52
N GLY A 88 -29.38 -2.13 -7.33
CA GLY A 88 -29.94 -0.81 -7.03
C GLY A 88 -29.16 -0.16 -5.90
N GLY A 89 -27.92 0.30 -6.16
CA GLY A 89 -27.19 1.05 -5.13
C GLY A 89 -25.74 1.44 -5.37
N GLY A 90 -25.13 1.16 -6.52
CA GLY A 90 -23.81 1.71 -6.85
C GLY A 90 -23.95 2.92 -7.77
N ASP A 91 -23.37 4.07 -7.39
CA ASP A 91 -23.31 5.24 -8.28
C ASP A 91 -22.47 4.88 -9.52
N PRO A 92 -23.06 4.83 -10.73
CA PRO A 92 -22.36 4.44 -11.95
C PRO A 92 -21.15 5.32 -12.28
N PHE A 93 -21.10 6.57 -11.78
CA PHE A 93 -19.96 7.47 -11.97
C PHE A 93 -18.71 7.04 -11.22
N GLU A 94 -18.84 6.36 -10.08
CA GLU A 94 -17.68 5.85 -9.34
C GLU A 94 -16.97 4.74 -10.13
N MET A 95 -17.73 3.90 -10.83
CA MET A 95 -17.19 2.82 -11.66
C MET A 95 -16.42 3.35 -12.88
N PHE A 96 -16.86 4.50 -13.43
CA PHE A 96 -16.15 5.20 -14.50
C PHE A 96 -14.93 5.98 -13.99
N ASN A 97 -15.03 6.65 -12.85
CA ASN A 97 -13.89 7.34 -12.23
C ASN A 97 -12.77 6.36 -11.84
N MET A 98 -13.12 5.12 -11.48
CA MET A 98 -12.18 4.03 -11.26
C MET A 98 -11.39 3.64 -12.53
N PHE A 99 -11.90 3.95 -13.72
CA PHE A 99 -11.34 3.49 -15.01
C PHE A 99 -10.87 4.61 -15.95
N PHE A 100 -11.42 5.81 -15.85
CA PHE A 100 -11.18 6.95 -16.75
C PHE A 100 -10.83 8.27 -16.05
N GLY A 101 -10.93 8.34 -14.72
CA GLY A 101 -10.54 9.51 -13.92
C GLY A 101 -9.03 9.80 -13.88
N GLY A 102 -8.24 9.14 -14.73
CA GLY A 102 -6.82 9.38 -14.95
C GLY A 102 -6.58 10.08 -16.28
N GLY A 103 -6.83 11.39 -16.33
CA GLY A 103 -6.46 12.21 -17.47
C GLY A 103 -4.94 12.25 -17.69
N GLY A 104 -4.48 11.50 -18.68
CA GLY A 104 -3.36 11.85 -19.56
C GLY A 104 -1.93 11.72 -19.03
N GLY A 105 -1.23 10.66 -19.45
CA GLY A 105 0.21 10.74 -19.75
C GLY A 105 1.11 9.67 -19.15
N GLY A 106 1.28 8.54 -19.87
CA GLY A 106 2.60 7.97 -20.09
C GLY A 106 3.01 6.72 -19.29
N GLY A 107 2.96 5.56 -19.97
CA GLY A 107 3.73 4.34 -19.67
C GLY A 107 3.11 3.15 -20.41
N GLY A 108 3.46 2.86 -21.67
CA GLY A 108 4.72 2.25 -22.12
C GLY A 108 4.44 0.74 -22.36
N GLY A 109 4.75 0.08 -23.48
CA GLY A 109 5.41 0.43 -24.73
C GLY A 109 5.34 -0.77 -25.70
N MET A 110 6.01 -0.66 -26.86
CA MET A 110 6.48 -1.78 -27.69
C MET A 110 7.54 -1.22 -28.65
N GLY A 111 8.70 -1.85 -28.70
CA GLY A 111 9.92 -1.32 -29.31
C GLY A 111 10.09 -1.61 -30.81
N GLY A 112 11.14 -1.01 -31.38
CA GLY A 112 11.68 -1.36 -32.70
C GLY A 112 12.56 -0.28 -33.34
N GLY A 113 13.89 -0.44 -33.23
CA GLY A 113 14.89 -0.15 -34.28
C GLY A 113 15.23 1.30 -34.69
N PHE A 114 16.48 1.70 -34.38
CA PHE A 114 17.57 2.20 -35.26
C PHE A 114 18.40 3.35 -34.66
N PRO A 115 19.71 3.44 -34.96
CA PRO A 115 20.67 4.28 -34.24
C PRO A 115 21.08 5.54 -35.01
N GLY A 116 21.64 6.51 -34.26
CA GLY A 116 22.71 7.38 -34.76
C GLY A 116 22.39 8.86 -34.96
N GLY A 117 23.30 9.70 -34.44
CA GLY A 117 23.72 10.92 -35.15
C GLY A 117 23.20 12.26 -34.62
N GLY A 118 24.00 12.90 -33.77
CA GLY A 118 24.55 14.25 -33.98
C GLY A 118 23.64 15.48 -34.16
N GLY A 119 23.95 16.55 -33.43
CA GLY A 119 23.91 17.91 -33.99
C GLY A 119 22.96 18.92 -33.34
N GLY A 120 23.54 19.77 -32.50
CA GLY A 120 23.36 21.22 -32.40
C GLY A 120 22.03 21.93 -32.77
N GLY A 121 21.54 22.72 -31.81
CA GLY A 121 21.20 24.13 -32.04
C GLY A 121 19.72 24.51 -32.23
N GLY A 122 19.33 25.66 -31.64
CA GLY A 122 18.17 26.46 -32.05
C GLY A 122 16.90 26.33 -31.21
N GLY A 123 16.55 27.37 -30.45
CA GLY A 123 15.31 27.42 -29.66
C GLY A 123 14.06 27.81 -30.47
N THR A 124 12.87 27.63 -29.88
CA THR A 124 11.77 28.64 -29.80
C THR A 124 10.53 28.06 -29.11
N ARG A 125 9.86 28.94 -28.36
CA ARG A 125 8.50 28.84 -27.84
C ARG A 125 7.51 28.62 -29.00
N PHE A 126 6.55 27.71 -28.86
CA PHE A 126 5.37 27.67 -29.74
C PHE A 126 4.05 27.66 -28.94
N LYS A 127 3.23 28.68 -29.23
CA LYS A 127 1.78 28.76 -28.98
C LYS A 127 1.06 28.15 -30.19
N ILE A 128 -0.11 27.55 -29.98
CA ILE A 128 -1.04 27.17 -31.05
C ILE A 128 -2.29 28.05 -30.92
N ASN A 129 -2.62 28.75 -32.01
CA ASN A 129 -3.85 29.52 -32.21
C ASN A 129 -4.67 28.78 -33.28
N PHE A 130 -5.95 28.53 -33.02
CA PHE A 130 -6.93 28.23 -34.07
C PHE A 130 -7.93 29.38 -34.09
N GLY A 131 -7.92 30.14 -35.18
CA GLY A 131 -8.73 31.33 -35.37
C GLY A 131 -10.19 31.02 -35.73
N GLY A 132 -11.09 31.86 -35.21
CA GLY A 132 -12.33 32.25 -35.88
C GLY A 132 -12.19 33.71 -36.35
N PRO A 133 -12.80 34.11 -37.49
CA PRO A 133 -12.56 35.42 -38.10
C PRO A 133 -13.46 36.54 -37.58
N GLY A 134 -12.93 37.77 -37.61
CA GLY A 134 -13.67 39.04 -37.56
C GLY A 134 -13.93 39.51 -36.13
N GLY A 135 -13.13 40.41 -35.57
CA GLY A 135 -13.00 41.83 -35.96
C GLY A 135 -13.52 42.63 -34.77
N GLY A 136 -12.92 43.70 -34.27
CA GLY A 136 -11.82 44.55 -34.67
C GLY A 136 -11.93 45.80 -33.77
N GLY A 137 -10.78 46.37 -33.38
CA GLY A 137 -10.69 47.61 -32.60
C GLY A 137 -10.57 47.36 -31.09
N GLY A 138 -9.52 47.76 -30.39
CA GLY A 138 -8.64 48.90 -30.63
C GLY A 138 -8.73 49.83 -29.41
N PHE A 139 -7.70 49.78 -28.57
CA PHE A 139 -7.35 50.64 -27.43
C PHE A 139 -7.51 52.17 -27.69
N PRO A 140 -7.33 53.13 -26.73
CA PRO A 140 -6.59 53.02 -25.45
C PRO A 140 -7.09 53.85 -24.23
N GLY A 141 -6.55 53.54 -23.04
CA GLY A 141 -5.81 54.48 -22.18
C GLY A 141 -6.52 55.63 -21.43
N GLY A 142 -6.37 55.62 -20.10
CA GLY A 142 -6.47 56.76 -19.18
C GLY A 142 -6.50 56.22 -17.74
N GLY A 143 -5.63 56.56 -16.79
CA GLY A 143 -5.02 57.84 -16.49
C GLY A 143 -5.77 58.47 -15.29
N PHE A 144 -5.23 58.28 -14.07
CA PHE A 144 -5.61 58.81 -12.73
C PHE A 144 -6.03 60.30 -12.70
N PRO A 145 -6.76 60.86 -11.67
CA PRO A 145 -6.48 60.83 -10.21
C PRO A 145 -7.76 60.67 -9.34
N GLY A 146 -7.84 60.52 -8.01
CA GLY A 146 -7.10 61.04 -6.85
C GLY A 146 -8.08 61.80 -5.92
N GLY A 147 -8.09 61.52 -4.61
CA GLY A 147 -8.84 62.21 -3.54
C GLY A 147 -9.77 61.26 -2.76
N GLY A 148 -9.82 61.18 -1.43
CA GLY A 148 -9.28 62.00 -0.34
C GLY A 148 -10.41 62.27 0.69
N MET A 149 -10.10 62.10 1.99
CA MET A 149 -10.92 62.43 3.19
C MET A 149 -12.08 61.46 3.51
N GLY A 150 -12.42 61.07 4.75
CA GLY A 150 -12.14 61.52 6.13
C GLY A 150 -13.37 61.04 6.94
N GLY A 151 -13.28 60.24 7.99
CA GLY A 151 -13.00 60.67 9.37
C GLY A 151 -14.30 60.93 10.15
N GLY A 152 -14.56 60.19 11.23
CA GLY A 152 -15.60 60.53 12.22
C GLY A 152 -16.10 59.34 13.04
N GLY A 153 -15.85 59.35 14.35
CA GLY A 153 -16.31 58.34 15.29
C GLY A 153 -17.17 58.91 16.43
N PHE A 154 -17.93 57.99 17.04
CA PHE A 154 -18.49 57.95 18.43
C PHE A 154 -19.52 59.02 18.84
N PRO A 155 -20.29 58.88 19.96
CA PRO A 155 -20.24 57.88 21.06
C PRO A 155 -21.61 57.36 21.61
N GLY A 156 -21.52 56.34 22.50
CA GLY A 156 -22.38 56.08 23.69
C GLY A 156 -23.87 55.72 23.49
N GLY A 157 -24.55 54.85 24.23
CA GLY A 157 -24.34 54.19 25.52
C GLY A 157 -25.74 54.00 26.14
N GLY A 158 -26.09 52.84 26.72
CA GLY A 158 -27.39 52.66 27.36
C GLY A 158 -27.75 51.23 27.78
N MET A 159 -27.78 51.02 29.10
CA MET A 159 -28.05 49.77 29.82
C MET A 159 -29.45 49.18 29.61
N GLY A 160 -29.56 47.85 29.70
CA GLY A 160 -30.82 47.14 29.87
C GLY A 160 -30.59 45.66 30.22
N GLY A 161 -30.72 45.32 31.51
CA GLY A 161 -30.49 43.98 32.03
C GLY A 161 -31.57 42.98 31.63
N GLY A 162 -31.14 41.76 31.34
CA GLY A 162 -32.00 40.59 31.18
C GLY A 162 -31.17 39.32 31.08
N ARG A 163 -31.10 38.54 32.16
CA ARG A 163 -30.81 37.10 32.05
C ARG A 163 -32.03 36.47 31.37
N PRO A 164 -31.84 35.61 30.37
CA PRO A 164 -32.03 34.19 30.68
C PRO A 164 -31.10 33.25 29.91
N GLY A 165 -30.98 32.03 30.42
CA GLY A 165 -30.65 30.86 29.62
C GLY A 165 -29.17 30.54 29.52
N ALA A 166 -28.76 29.53 30.30
CA ALA A 166 -27.63 28.69 29.92
C ALA A 166 -27.82 28.28 28.45
N GLY A 167 -26.92 28.72 27.58
CA GLY A 167 -26.84 28.27 26.20
C GLY A 167 -26.51 26.79 26.21
N GLY A 168 -27.55 25.97 26.23
CA GLY A 168 -27.47 24.56 25.85
C GLY A 168 -26.89 24.53 24.45
N GLY A 169 -25.62 24.09 24.36
CA GLY A 169 -25.05 23.70 23.09
C GLY A 169 -26.00 22.67 22.49
N MET A 170 -26.62 23.03 21.38
CA MET A 170 -27.41 22.14 20.55
C MET A 170 -26.50 20.99 20.13
N GLY A 171 -26.49 19.93 20.94
CA GLY A 171 -26.06 18.60 20.54
C GLY A 171 -27.07 18.14 19.50
N GLY A 172 -26.85 18.53 18.26
CA GLY A 172 -27.53 17.93 17.14
C GLY A 172 -27.17 16.46 17.14
N GLU A 173 -28.16 15.62 17.47
CA GLU A 173 -28.19 14.21 17.15
C GLU A 173 -28.15 14.07 15.61
N GLY A 174 -26.97 14.27 15.04
CA GLY A 174 -26.66 14.02 13.65
C GLY A 174 -26.02 12.65 13.54
N GLY A 175 -26.83 11.59 13.66
CA GLY A 175 -26.46 10.24 13.25
C GLY A 175 -26.33 10.16 11.72
N GLY A 176 -25.42 10.96 11.15
CA GLY A 176 -25.04 10.89 9.76
C GLY A 176 -23.88 9.91 9.59
N ALA A 177 -23.93 9.09 8.54
CA ALA A 177 -22.85 8.19 8.16
C ALA A 177 -21.50 8.93 8.15
N SER A 178 -20.45 8.25 8.59
CA SER A 178 -19.12 8.85 8.70
C SER A 178 -18.66 9.26 7.30
N PRO A 179 -18.22 10.51 7.08
CA PRO A 179 -17.71 10.91 5.77
C PRO A 179 -16.41 10.17 5.38
N TYR A 180 -15.81 9.40 6.31
CA TYR A 180 -14.57 8.65 6.10
C TYR A 180 -14.80 7.13 5.91
N GLU A 181 -16.00 6.71 5.52
CA GLU A 181 -16.29 5.32 5.16
C GLU A 181 -15.63 4.95 3.82
N ASP A 182 -14.44 4.35 3.87
CA ASP A 182 -13.70 3.81 2.73
C ASP A 182 -12.96 2.52 3.13
N PRO A 183 -12.87 1.49 2.28
CA PRO A 183 -12.22 0.22 2.61
C PRO A 183 -10.71 0.33 2.95
N ASN A 184 -10.06 1.44 2.61
CA ASN A 184 -8.65 1.71 2.92
C ASN A 184 -8.48 2.68 4.10
N VAL A 185 -9.57 3.17 4.70
CA VAL A 185 -9.56 4.05 5.87
C VAL A 185 -10.06 3.29 7.08
N HIS A 186 -9.19 3.13 8.08
CA HIS A 186 -9.54 2.48 9.33
C HIS A 186 -10.32 3.44 10.24
N ALA A 187 -11.58 3.12 10.55
CA ALA A 187 -12.29 3.80 11.63
C ALA A 187 -11.63 3.45 12.97
N LEU A 188 -11.12 4.47 13.67
CA LEU A 188 -10.41 4.32 14.95
C LEU A 188 -11.28 4.83 16.10
N GLY A 189 -11.48 3.95 17.09
CA GLY A 189 -12.33 4.20 18.25
C GLY A 189 -11.57 4.75 19.46
N THR A 190 -12.01 4.34 20.66
CA THR A 190 -11.42 4.73 21.96
C THR A 190 -9.96 4.34 22.11
N ASP A 191 -9.53 3.26 21.46
CA ASP A 191 -8.15 2.77 21.55
C ASP A 191 -7.19 3.54 20.63
N GLY A 192 -7.72 4.37 19.72
CA GLY A 192 -6.93 5.16 18.77
C GLY A 192 -6.02 4.30 17.89
N VAL A 193 -4.76 4.73 17.73
CA VAL A 193 -3.73 3.96 17.00
C VAL A 193 -3.15 2.88 17.91
N PRO A 194 -3.05 1.61 17.45
CA PRO A 194 -2.47 0.55 18.27
C PRO A 194 -1.04 0.90 18.72
N PRO A 195 -0.73 0.88 20.03
CA PRO A 195 0.55 1.36 20.57
C PRO A 195 1.74 0.47 20.18
N ASP A 196 1.48 -0.79 19.85
CA ASP A 196 2.45 -1.79 19.39
C ASP A 196 2.56 -1.89 17.86
N SER A 197 1.90 -0.97 17.13
CA SER A 197 1.95 -1.00 15.68
C SER A 197 3.34 -0.72 15.14
N ASN A 198 3.83 -1.61 14.26
CA ASN A 198 5.08 -1.42 13.53
C ASN A 198 4.91 -0.65 12.22
N TRP A 199 3.71 -0.11 11.96
CA TRP A 199 3.39 0.66 10.76
C TRP A 199 3.31 2.15 11.08
N VAL A 200 3.67 3.00 10.11
CA VAL A 200 3.31 4.41 10.18
C VAL A 200 1.80 4.52 10.03
N TRP A 201 1.17 5.25 10.94
CA TRP A 201 -0.24 5.61 10.84
C TRP A 201 -0.40 7.08 10.48
N LEU A 202 -1.35 7.36 9.61
CA LEU A 202 -1.79 8.69 9.24
C LEU A 202 -3.26 8.79 9.63
N VAL A 203 -3.60 9.70 10.55
CA VAL A 203 -4.93 9.77 11.17
C VAL A 203 -5.54 11.15 10.99
N ALA A 204 -6.79 11.17 10.50
CA ALA A 204 -7.62 12.36 10.46
C ALA A 204 -8.55 12.39 11.69
N PHE A 205 -8.44 13.43 12.50
CA PHE A 205 -9.34 13.74 13.61
C PHE A 205 -10.42 14.69 13.10
N TYR A 206 -11.68 14.26 13.16
CA TYR A 206 -12.80 14.93 12.49
C TYR A 206 -14.06 14.98 13.35
N ALA A 207 -15.04 15.78 12.92
CA ALA A 207 -16.41 15.73 13.42
C ALA A 207 -17.40 15.62 12.24
N PRO A 208 -18.48 14.82 12.32
CA PRO A 208 -19.39 14.56 11.19
C PRO A 208 -20.08 15.81 10.65
N TRP A 209 -20.34 16.81 11.49
CA TRP A 209 -20.97 18.06 11.10
C TRP A 209 -20.00 19.07 10.45
N CYS A 210 -18.68 18.83 10.49
CA CYS A 210 -17.70 19.78 10.01
C CYS A 210 -17.59 19.80 8.47
N GLY A 211 -17.94 20.92 7.84
CA GLY A 211 -17.86 21.10 6.38
C GLY A 211 -16.44 20.87 5.81
N HIS A 212 -15.39 21.34 6.50
CA HIS A 212 -14.01 21.10 6.08
C HIS A 212 -13.60 19.61 6.17
N CYS A 213 -14.20 18.85 7.08
CA CYS A 213 -13.98 17.40 7.18
C CYS A 213 -14.62 16.68 6.00
N LYS A 214 -15.87 17.04 5.66
CA LYS A 214 -16.58 16.50 4.50
C LYS A 214 -15.83 16.78 3.19
N GLN A 215 -15.21 17.96 3.06
CA GLN A 215 -14.38 18.30 1.89
C GLN A 215 -13.04 17.54 1.84
N LEU A 216 -12.50 17.14 3.00
CA LEU A 216 -11.26 16.37 3.09
C LEU A 216 -11.50 14.88 2.80
N ALA A 217 -12.62 14.32 3.24
CA ALA A 217 -12.99 12.91 3.09
C ALA A 217 -12.65 12.25 1.73
N PRO A 218 -13.10 12.76 0.57
CA PRO A 218 -12.77 12.12 -0.72
C PRO A 218 -11.28 12.18 -1.04
N LYS A 219 -10.58 13.24 -0.63
CA LYS A 219 -9.13 13.37 -0.79
C LYS A 219 -8.37 12.45 0.17
N TRP A 220 -8.93 12.21 1.35
CA TRP A 220 -8.41 11.28 2.35
C TRP A 220 -8.50 9.83 1.87
N ALA A 221 -9.64 9.42 1.32
CA ALA A 221 -9.82 8.13 0.68
C ALA A 221 -8.84 7.92 -0.49
N ALA A 222 -8.68 8.93 -1.36
CA ALA A 222 -7.70 8.88 -2.44
C ALA A 222 -6.24 8.76 -1.95
N ALA A 223 -5.89 9.46 -0.86
CA ALA A 223 -4.59 9.31 -0.20
C ALA A 223 -4.43 7.91 0.39
N ALA A 224 -5.46 7.36 1.05
CA ALA A 224 -5.47 6.02 1.61
C ALA A 224 -5.25 4.94 0.54
N GLY A 225 -5.92 5.05 -0.61
CA GLY A 225 -5.70 4.17 -1.75
C GLY A 225 -4.26 4.20 -2.27
N SER A 226 -3.64 5.39 -2.34
CA SER A 226 -2.25 5.56 -2.78
C SER A 226 -1.23 5.04 -1.77
N LEU A 227 -1.57 5.06 -0.49
CA LEU A 227 -0.73 4.62 0.62
C LEU A 227 -0.91 3.14 0.97
N LYS A 228 -1.80 2.43 0.28
CA LYS A 228 -2.17 1.04 0.57
C LYS A 228 -0.95 0.14 0.68
N GLY A 229 -0.80 -0.46 1.86
CA GLY A 229 0.30 -1.39 2.15
C GLY A 229 1.62 -0.73 2.56
N VAL A 230 1.68 0.60 2.58
CA VAL A 230 2.87 1.38 2.94
C VAL A 230 2.65 2.14 4.24
N VAL A 231 1.52 2.86 4.34
CA VAL A 231 1.10 3.62 5.52
C VAL A 231 -0.34 3.21 5.83
N ARG A 232 -0.65 3.02 7.12
CA ARG A 232 -2.02 2.78 7.57
C ARG A 232 -2.74 4.11 7.67
N VAL A 233 -3.90 4.23 7.04
CA VAL A 233 -4.69 5.46 7.08
C VAL A 233 -5.92 5.24 7.94
N GLY A 234 -6.17 6.12 8.89
CA GLY A 234 -7.31 6.03 9.79
C GLY A 234 -8.03 7.35 9.98
N ALA A 235 -9.20 7.29 10.60
CA ALA A 235 -10.00 8.45 10.97
C ALA A 235 -10.61 8.23 12.36
N VAL A 236 -10.58 9.26 13.20
CA VAL A 236 -11.17 9.28 14.54
C VAL A 236 -12.30 10.31 14.57
N ASN A 237 -13.50 9.86 14.91
CA ASN A 237 -14.64 10.74 15.17
C ASN A 237 -14.50 11.35 16.57
N CYS A 238 -14.22 12.65 16.64
CA CYS A 238 -14.02 13.35 17.90
C CYS A 238 -15.31 13.74 18.62
N ASP A 239 -16.48 13.65 17.98
CA ASP A 239 -17.75 13.80 18.70
C ASP A 239 -18.04 12.57 19.57
N GLU A 240 -17.69 11.39 19.07
CA GLU A 240 -17.84 10.11 19.77
C GLU A 240 -16.65 9.82 20.70
N HIS A 241 -15.41 10.14 20.27
CA HIS A 241 -14.17 9.78 20.98
C HIS A 241 -13.40 11.00 21.48
N LYS A 242 -14.09 11.88 22.23
CA LYS A 242 -13.55 13.14 22.76
C LYS A 242 -12.24 12.98 23.55
N ALA A 243 -12.12 11.94 24.37
CA ALA A 243 -10.94 11.68 25.19
C ALA A 243 -9.68 11.48 24.32
N VAL A 244 -9.78 10.63 23.31
CA VAL A 244 -8.68 10.36 22.36
C VAL A 244 -8.25 11.65 21.66
N CYS A 245 -9.19 12.46 21.21
CA CYS A 245 -8.88 13.72 20.53
C CYS A 245 -8.23 14.74 21.48
N SER A 246 -8.69 14.82 22.72
CA SER A 246 -8.09 15.69 23.74
C SER A 246 -6.67 15.27 24.11
N GLU A 247 -6.42 13.97 24.29
CA GLU A 247 -5.08 13.42 24.58
C GLU A 247 -4.10 13.69 23.44
N GLN A 248 -4.58 13.64 22.19
CA GLN A 248 -3.77 13.97 21.02
C GLN A 248 -3.64 15.49 20.78
N GLY A 249 -4.18 16.33 21.66
CA GLY A 249 -4.10 17.79 21.56
C GLY A 249 -4.84 18.35 20.33
N VAL A 250 -5.98 17.76 19.96
CA VAL A 250 -6.79 18.22 18.83
C VAL A 250 -7.65 19.41 19.28
N SER A 251 -7.35 20.60 18.77
CA SER A 251 -8.06 21.85 19.10
C SER A 251 -8.98 22.35 17.98
N GLY A 252 -9.05 21.64 16.85
CA GLY A 252 -9.87 22.02 15.70
C GLY A 252 -9.93 20.94 14.63
N TYR A 253 -10.90 21.04 13.72
CA TYR A 253 -11.18 20.00 12.73
C TYR A 253 -11.12 20.51 11.27
N PRO A 254 -10.66 19.67 10.32
CA PRO A 254 -9.93 18.43 10.55
C PRO A 254 -8.49 18.71 11.03
N THR A 255 -7.98 17.85 11.90
CA THR A 255 -6.56 17.80 12.27
C THR A 255 -5.96 16.49 11.75
N ILE A 256 -4.83 16.57 11.06
CA ILE A 256 -4.13 15.40 10.51
C ILE A 256 -2.84 15.18 11.30
N LYS A 257 -2.65 13.98 11.82
CA LYS A 257 -1.42 13.60 12.53
C LYS A 257 -0.85 12.28 11.99
N ALA A 258 0.47 12.15 12.06
CA ALA A 258 1.16 10.90 11.78
C ALA A 258 1.80 10.31 13.04
N PHE A 259 1.59 9.02 13.25
CA PHE A 259 2.17 8.23 14.32
C PHE A 259 3.24 7.33 13.70
N VAL A 260 4.50 7.61 14.02
CA VAL A 260 5.65 6.87 13.47
C VAL A 260 6.15 5.91 14.55
N PRO A 261 6.29 4.60 14.26
CA PRO A 261 6.80 3.64 15.22
C PRO A 261 8.15 4.06 15.80
N GLY A 262 8.26 4.04 17.13
CA GLY A 262 9.45 4.47 17.86
C GLY A 262 9.58 5.98 18.07
N SER A 263 8.64 6.79 17.60
CA SER A 263 8.52 8.21 17.96
C SER A 263 7.70 8.35 19.23
N ALA A 264 8.14 9.20 20.16
CA ALA A 264 7.42 9.48 21.41
C ALA A 264 6.17 10.36 21.20
N ALA A 265 6.15 11.14 20.12
CA ALA A 265 5.06 12.07 19.81
C ALA A 265 4.56 11.90 18.37
N ALA A 266 3.27 12.18 18.17
CA ALA A 266 2.66 12.30 16.86
C ALA A 266 3.15 13.58 16.15
N LYS A 267 3.24 13.53 14.82
CA LYS A 267 3.66 14.65 13.97
C LYS A 267 2.45 15.31 13.34
N ASP A 268 2.30 16.61 13.51
CA ASP A 268 1.20 17.36 12.89
C ASP A 268 1.48 17.64 11.41
N TYR A 269 0.47 17.41 10.57
CA TYR A 269 0.51 17.84 9.18
C TYR A 269 -0.11 19.24 9.03
N LYS A 270 0.66 20.15 8.41
CA LYS A 270 0.25 21.55 8.17
C LYS A 270 0.29 21.93 6.68
N GLY A 271 0.52 20.96 5.79
CA GLY A 271 0.56 21.18 4.35
C GLY A 271 -0.84 21.33 3.73
N ASP A 272 -0.90 21.45 2.40
CA ASP A 272 -2.16 21.52 1.68
C ASP A 272 -2.95 20.20 1.78
N ARG A 273 -4.28 20.30 1.72
CA ARG A 273 -5.18 19.15 1.93
C ARG A 273 -5.44 18.36 0.64
N SER A 274 -4.54 18.40 -0.34
CA SER A 274 -4.65 17.54 -1.52
C SER A 274 -4.25 16.10 -1.19
N ALA A 275 -4.86 15.13 -1.87
CA ALA A 275 -4.53 13.72 -1.68
C ALA A 275 -3.04 13.43 -1.90
N LYS A 276 -2.44 14.07 -2.92
CA LYS A 276 -1.04 13.92 -3.27
C LYS A 276 -0.10 14.47 -2.20
N ALA A 277 -0.31 15.70 -1.72
CA ALA A 277 0.57 16.30 -0.73
C ALA A 277 0.56 15.52 0.60
N ILE A 278 -0.64 15.08 1.01
CA ILE A 278 -0.82 14.22 2.19
C ILE A 278 -0.07 12.89 2.01
N ALA A 279 -0.24 12.23 0.86
CA ALA A 279 0.41 10.95 0.59
C ALA A 279 1.95 11.10 0.52
N ASP A 280 2.46 12.09 -0.21
CA ASP A 280 3.89 12.35 -0.35
C ASP A 280 4.54 12.64 1.01
N TRP A 281 3.88 13.43 1.86
CA TRP A 281 4.34 13.69 3.23
C TRP A 281 4.38 12.41 4.06
N ALA A 282 3.31 11.61 4.04
CA ALA A 282 3.25 10.36 4.79
C ALA A 282 4.31 9.34 4.33
N LEU A 283 4.56 9.25 3.02
CA LEU A 283 5.63 8.42 2.45
C LEU A 283 7.03 8.86 2.92
N GLY A 284 7.24 10.17 3.09
CA GLY A 284 8.49 10.72 3.65
C GLY A 284 8.74 10.35 5.11
N LEU A 285 7.70 9.96 5.85
CA LEU A 285 7.81 9.54 7.25
C LEU A 285 8.16 8.06 7.42
N VAL A 286 8.05 7.25 6.36
CA VAL A 286 8.31 5.82 6.40
C VAL A 286 9.79 5.55 6.65
N PRO A 287 10.16 4.91 7.77
CA PRO A 287 11.56 4.60 8.04
C PRO A 287 12.09 3.58 7.05
N SER A 288 13.30 3.80 6.53
CA SER A 288 14.02 2.80 5.74
C SER A 288 14.96 2.02 6.65
N LYS A 289 14.63 0.76 6.93
CA LYS A 289 15.52 -0.20 7.62
C LYS A 289 16.19 -1.17 6.65
N VAL A 290 16.26 -0.79 5.38
CA VAL A 290 16.85 -1.55 4.27
C VAL A 290 18.36 -1.31 4.23
N ALA A 291 19.15 -2.37 4.37
CA ALA A 291 20.60 -2.30 4.20
C ALA A 291 20.96 -2.14 2.71
N GLN A 292 21.80 -1.16 2.38
CA GLN A 292 22.28 -0.98 1.02
C GLN A 292 23.50 -1.89 0.79
N ILE A 293 23.37 -2.87 -0.09
CA ILE A 293 24.40 -3.87 -0.38
C ILE A 293 25.26 -3.33 -1.52
N LYS A 294 26.42 -2.78 -1.16
CA LYS A 294 27.38 -2.19 -2.12
C LYS A 294 28.46 -3.17 -2.56
N ASP A 295 28.75 -4.16 -1.72
CA ASP A 295 29.83 -5.13 -1.91
C ASP A 295 29.54 -6.43 -1.12
N GLY A 296 30.47 -7.38 -1.20
CA GLY A 296 30.36 -8.65 -0.49
C GLY A 296 30.32 -8.49 1.03
N ALA A 297 31.04 -7.54 1.61
CA ALA A 297 31.07 -7.32 3.05
C ALA A 297 29.72 -6.81 3.58
N ALA A 298 29.07 -5.92 2.83
CA ALA A 298 27.72 -5.45 3.14
C ALA A 298 26.68 -6.58 3.04
N LEU A 299 26.85 -7.51 2.08
CA LEU A 299 26.02 -8.70 2.00
C LEU A 299 26.26 -9.60 3.23
N ASP A 300 27.52 -9.89 3.56
CA ASP A 300 27.87 -10.77 4.69
C ASP A 300 27.35 -10.19 6.02
N ALA A 301 27.42 -8.86 6.21
CA ALA A 301 26.85 -8.16 7.35
C ALA A 301 25.31 -8.25 7.42
N LEU A 302 24.62 -8.24 6.28
CA LEU A 302 23.18 -8.50 6.22
C LEU A 302 22.86 -9.95 6.58
N LEU A 303 23.58 -10.91 6.00
CA LEU A 303 23.36 -12.34 6.22
C LEU A 303 23.59 -12.74 7.67
N ALA A 304 24.57 -12.14 8.34
CA ALA A 304 24.79 -12.35 9.77
C ALA A 304 23.52 -12.08 10.60
N ARG A 305 22.77 -11.03 10.25
CA ARG A 305 21.51 -10.64 10.92
C ARG A 305 20.43 -11.73 10.85
N CYS A 306 20.44 -12.57 9.82
CA CYS A 306 19.50 -13.70 9.70
C CYS A 306 20.12 -15.06 10.09
N ALA A 307 21.45 -15.18 10.22
CA ALA A 307 22.14 -16.41 10.63
C ALA A 307 22.08 -16.71 12.15
N GLY A 308 21.22 -16.01 12.90
CA GLY A 308 21.14 -16.16 14.36
C GLY A 308 22.24 -15.42 15.13
N GLY A 309 23.07 -14.62 14.44
CA GLY A 309 24.03 -13.70 15.04
C GLY A 309 23.55 -12.26 14.90
N ALA A 310 22.88 -11.73 15.91
CA ALA A 310 22.52 -10.32 16.01
C ALA A 310 21.50 -9.78 14.98
N ALA A 311 20.22 -10.00 15.26
CA ALA A 311 19.19 -9.03 14.88
C ALA A 311 18.04 -9.01 15.89
N GLY A 312 18.12 -8.11 16.86
CA GLY A 312 16.92 -7.48 17.43
C GLY A 312 16.34 -8.03 18.73
N THR A 313 16.94 -9.02 19.39
CA THR A 313 16.71 -9.19 20.83
C THR A 313 17.65 -8.23 21.56
N LYS A 314 17.11 -7.43 22.50
CA LYS A 314 17.92 -6.73 23.50
C LYS A 314 18.93 -7.75 24.03
N GLY A 315 20.21 -7.54 23.72
CA GLY A 315 21.26 -8.30 24.35
C GLY A 315 21.11 -8.13 25.85
N GLY A 316 20.85 -9.23 26.54
CA GLY A 316 21.25 -9.33 27.94
C GLY A 316 22.72 -8.91 28.02
N LYS A 317 23.07 -8.21 29.09
CA LYS A 317 24.30 -7.42 29.24
C LYS A 317 25.62 -8.19 29.11
N ASP A 318 25.62 -9.47 28.77
CA ASP A 318 26.77 -10.37 28.96
C ASP A 318 27.08 -11.30 27.78
N GLY A 319 26.60 -11.05 26.55
CA GLY A 319 27.08 -11.76 25.34
C GLY A 319 26.97 -13.30 25.33
N LYS A 320 26.30 -13.91 26.33
CA LYS A 320 26.20 -15.36 26.54
C LYS A 320 24.95 -16.02 25.93
N ASP A 321 24.02 -15.23 25.39
CA ASP A 321 22.68 -15.71 24.99
C ASP A 321 22.36 -15.54 23.49
N SER A 322 23.33 -15.73 22.59
CA SER A 322 23.04 -15.82 21.15
C SER A 322 22.40 -17.17 20.80
N ARG A 323 21.12 -17.35 21.14
CA ARG A 323 20.32 -18.50 20.67
C ARG A 323 20.20 -18.46 19.15
N ALA A 324 20.26 -19.62 18.50
CA ALA A 324 20.05 -19.74 17.07
C ALA A 324 18.67 -19.18 16.70
N ALA A 325 18.61 -17.99 16.09
CA ALA A 325 17.38 -17.47 15.53
C ALA A 325 17.26 -17.97 14.09
N TRP A 326 16.14 -18.62 13.76
CA TRP A 326 15.78 -18.94 12.38
C TRP A 326 15.37 -17.66 11.66
N GLY A 327 16.35 -16.89 11.20
CA GLY A 327 16.15 -15.60 10.59
C GLY A 327 15.94 -15.68 9.09
N LEU A 328 15.15 -14.75 8.57
CA LEU A 328 14.99 -14.52 7.14
C LEU A 328 15.71 -13.22 6.74
N CYS A 329 16.57 -13.30 5.74
CA CYS A 329 16.98 -12.14 4.96
C CYS A 329 16.19 -12.12 3.65
N VAL A 330 15.78 -10.93 3.23
CA VAL A 330 15.26 -10.71 1.88
C VAL A 330 16.13 -9.66 1.19
N VAL A 331 16.51 -9.92 -0.06
CA VAL A 331 17.32 -9.00 -0.86
C VAL A 331 16.57 -8.62 -2.11
N LEU A 332 16.30 -7.33 -2.26
CA LEU A 332 15.75 -6.76 -3.49
C LEU A 332 16.89 -6.38 -4.43
N VAL A 333 16.90 -6.99 -5.61
CA VAL A 333 17.81 -6.64 -6.70
C VAL A 333 17.07 -5.73 -7.67
N SER A 334 17.58 -4.52 -7.91
CA SER A 334 16.88 -3.49 -8.68
C SER A 334 17.86 -2.62 -9.47
N SER A 335 17.46 -2.19 -10.66
CA SER A 335 18.20 -1.19 -11.45
C SER A 335 17.79 0.25 -11.10
N LYS A 336 16.80 0.44 -10.22
CA LYS A 336 16.32 1.77 -9.82
C LYS A 336 17.30 2.46 -8.86
N SER A 337 17.33 3.79 -8.94
CA SER A 337 18.13 4.65 -8.06
C SER A 337 17.57 4.76 -6.64
N GLU A 338 16.28 4.48 -6.46
CA GLU A 338 15.57 4.63 -5.19
C GLU A 338 14.89 3.34 -4.75
N THR A 339 14.95 3.08 -3.44
CA THR A 339 14.25 1.97 -2.81
C THR A 339 12.74 2.19 -2.89
N PRO A 340 11.94 1.22 -3.37
CA PRO A 340 10.49 1.33 -3.40
C PRO A 340 9.89 1.60 -2.01
N ALA A 341 8.90 2.49 -1.91
CA ALA A 341 8.28 2.86 -0.64
C ALA A 341 7.67 1.67 0.11
N LEU A 342 7.02 0.76 -0.63
CA LEU A 342 6.51 -0.49 -0.06
C LEU A 342 7.61 -1.33 0.60
N TYR A 343 8.78 -1.42 -0.03
CA TYR A 343 9.90 -2.19 0.51
C TYR A 343 10.47 -1.52 1.78
N LYS A 344 10.54 -0.18 1.82
CA LYS A 344 10.88 0.57 3.03
C LYS A 344 9.88 0.29 4.15
N ALA A 345 8.57 0.39 3.88
CA ALA A 345 7.53 0.17 4.88
C ALA A 345 7.57 -1.25 5.45
N LEU A 346 7.73 -2.27 4.60
CA LEU A 346 7.89 -3.66 5.03
C LEU A 346 9.14 -3.84 5.92
N SER A 347 10.25 -3.16 5.59
CA SER A 347 11.47 -3.21 6.43
C SER A 347 11.25 -2.65 7.84
N GLY A 348 10.37 -1.65 7.98
CA GLY A 348 9.93 -1.12 9.27
C GLY A 348 8.99 -2.08 9.99
N ALA A 349 7.95 -2.53 9.31
CA ALA A 349 6.88 -3.37 9.86
C ALA A 349 7.38 -4.74 10.36
N TYR A 350 8.40 -5.29 9.72
CA TYR A 350 9.00 -6.59 10.05
C TYR A 350 10.36 -6.47 10.75
N ALA A 351 10.67 -5.28 11.30
CA ALA A 351 11.91 -5.06 12.02
C ALA A 351 12.09 -6.10 13.16
N GLY A 352 13.28 -6.69 13.24
CA GLY A 352 13.59 -7.74 14.22
C GLY A 352 13.05 -9.13 13.86
N LYS A 353 12.20 -9.25 12.84
CA LYS A 353 11.70 -10.54 12.31
C LYS A 353 12.36 -10.91 10.99
N VAL A 354 12.58 -9.93 10.12
CA VAL A 354 13.18 -10.09 8.79
C VAL A 354 14.23 -9.00 8.57
N ALA A 355 15.37 -9.37 8.02
CA ALA A 355 16.41 -8.44 7.59
C ALA A 355 16.22 -8.10 6.10
N PHE A 356 16.17 -6.80 5.79
CA PHE A 356 15.95 -6.32 4.42
C PHE A 356 17.24 -5.75 3.85
N GLY A 357 17.56 -6.13 2.63
CA GLY A 357 18.69 -5.63 1.86
C GLY A 357 18.29 -5.21 0.46
N GLU A 358 19.01 -4.25 -0.12
CA GLU A 358 18.83 -3.86 -1.52
C GLU A 358 20.18 -3.85 -2.22
N LEU A 359 20.25 -4.59 -3.33
CA LEU A 359 21.36 -4.57 -4.26
C LEU A 359 20.95 -3.76 -5.49
N ARG A 360 21.66 -2.67 -5.76
CA ARG A 360 21.43 -1.85 -6.95
C ARG A 360 22.37 -2.26 -8.06
N VAL A 361 21.80 -2.54 -9.23
CA VAL A 361 22.53 -3.08 -10.37
C VAL A 361 22.54 -2.04 -11.48
N GLY A 362 23.65 -1.32 -11.59
CA GLY A 362 23.83 -0.20 -12.52
C GLY A 362 24.77 0.89 -11.98
N GLY A 363 25.27 1.75 -12.88
CA GLY A 363 26.18 2.84 -12.53
C GLY A 363 27.61 2.39 -12.20
N LYS A 364 28.35 3.21 -11.44
CA LYS A 364 29.79 3.02 -11.16
C LYS A 364 30.13 1.76 -10.36
N ALA A 365 29.15 1.09 -9.76
CA ALA A 365 29.33 -0.10 -8.90
C ALA A 365 28.92 -1.41 -9.58
N ALA A 366 28.80 -1.43 -10.92
CA ALA A 366 28.28 -2.58 -11.65
C ALA A 366 29.03 -3.90 -11.39
N ASP A 367 30.36 -3.87 -11.29
CA ASP A 367 31.14 -5.10 -11.12
C ASP A 367 31.07 -5.66 -9.69
N ALA A 368 31.08 -4.79 -8.67
CA ALA A 368 30.82 -5.20 -7.29
C ALA A 368 29.41 -5.79 -7.16
N ALA A 369 28.43 -5.20 -7.84
CA ALA A 369 27.06 -5.70 -7.85
C ALA A 369 26.93 -7.07 -8.53
N LYS A 370 27.66 -7.33 -9.63
CA LYS A 370 27.73 -8.66 -10.26
C LYS A 370 28.31 -9.71 -9.31
N ALA A 371 29.39 -9.39 -8.59
CA ALA A 371 30.00 -10.31 -7.63
C ALA A 371 29.04 -10.67 -6.48
N VAL A 372 28.31 -9.69 -5.96
CA VAL A 372 27.26 -9.90 -4.94
C VAL A 372 26.11 -10.72 -5.51
N ALA A 373 25.65 -10.42 -6.73
CA ALA A 373 24.57 -11.16 -7.38
C ALA A 373 24.95 -12.64 -7.58
N ALA A 374 26.19 -12.92 -7.99
CA ALA A 374 26.72 -14.28 -8.11
C ALA A 374 26.70 -15.04 -6.76
N LYS A 375 27.08 -14.38 -5.65
CA LYS A 375 26.94 -14.96 -4.30
C LYS A 375 25.49 -15.31 -3.95
N LEU A 376 24.51 -14.57 -4.48
CA LEU A 376 23.09 -14.83 -4.30
C LEU A 376 22.51 -15.85 -5.32
N GLY A 377 23.37 -16.53 -6.09
CA GLY A 377 22.93 -17.51 -7.09
C GLY A 377 22.35 -16.89 -8.37
N ILE A 378 22.56 -15.59 -8.60
CA ILE A 378 22.11 -14.89 -9.80
C ILE A 378 23.28 -14.86 -10.79
N ALA A 379 23.38 -15.92 -11.61
CA ALA A 379 24.50 -16.12 -12.54
C ALA A 379 24.51 -15.11 -13.71
N ASP A 380 23.34 -14.81 -14.27
CA ASP A 380 23.20 -13.82 -15.34
C ASP A 380 22.29 -12.67 -14.91
N LEU A 381 22.92 -11.64 -14.37
CA LEU A 381 22.24 -10.43 -13.92
C LEU A 381 21.69 -9.58 -15.08
N ALA A 382 22.26 -9.71 -16.29
CA ALA A 382 21.81 -8.97 -17.46
C ALA A 382 20.53 -9.60 -18.06
N ALA A 383 20.42 -10.93 -18.00
CA ALA A 383 19.21 -11.65 -18.40
C ALA A 383 18.13 -11.70 -17.30
N ALA A 384 18.48 -11.39 -16.04
CA ALA A 384 17.54 -11.42 -14.93
C ALA A 384 16.39 -10.41 -15.12
N LYS A 385 15.15 -10.86 -14.91
CA LYS A 385 13.98 -9.99 -14.91
C LYS A 385 13.92 -9.17 -13.63
N LEU A 386 14.40 -7.93 -13.69
CA LEU A 386 14.41 -6.99 -12.58
C LEU A 386 13.11 -6.16 -12.52
N PRO A 387 12.68 -5.71 -11.32
CA PRO A 387 13.26 -6.02 -10.01
C PRO A 387 12.98 -7.47 -9.56
N LEU A 388 13.96 -8.08 -8.91
CA LEU A 388 13.91 -9.46 -8.41
C LEU A 388 14.07 -9.44 -6.89
N LEU A 389 13.23 -10.18 -6.17
CA LEU A 389 13.38 -10.37 -4.73
C LEU A 389 13.88 -11.79 -4.47
N VAL A 390 14.89 -11.95 -3.62
CA VAL A 390 15.37 -13.26 -3.19
C VAL A 390 15.25 -13.40 -1.67
N SER A 391 15.00 -14.62 -1.22
CA SER A 391 14.86 -15.00 0.19
C SER A 391 16.04 -15.87 0.60
N VAL A 392 16.65 -15.56 1.74
CA VAL A 392 17.81 -16.28 2.29
C VAL A 392 17.52 -16.64 3.74
N CYS A 393 17.42 -17.94 4.02
CA CYS A 393 17.20 -18.44 5.37
C CYS A 393 18.53 -18.63 6.09
N ASN A 394 18.59 -18.25 7.37
CA ASN A 394 19.74 -18.51 8.24
C ASN A 394 21.08 -17.98 7.71
N GLY A 395 21.06 -16.98 6.82
CA GLY A 395 22.25 -16.45 6.15
C GLY A 395 22.88 -17.40 5.12
N ASP A 396 22.24 -18.53 4.82
CA ASP A 396 22.78 -19.56 3.93
C ASP A 396 22.53 -19.22 2.44
N VAL A 397 23.58 -18.71 1.79
CA VAL A 397 23.55 -18.32 0.37
C VAL A 397 23.37 -19.48 -0.60
N ALA A 398 23.67 -20.71 -0.21
CA ALA A 398 23.43 -21.85 -1.08
C ALA A 398 21.94 -22.28 -1.06
N GLY A 399 21.13 -21.72 -0.14
CA GLY A 399 19.69 -21.97 -0.02
C GLY A 399 18.83 -20.80 -0.50
N VAL A 400 19.38 -19.93 -1.36
CA VAL A 400 18.67 -18.75 -1.87
C VAL A 400 17.47 -19.17 -2.73
N GLU A 401 16.32 -18.54 -2.48
CA GLU A 401 15.11 -18.76 -3.26
C GLU A 401 14.62 -17.48 -3.91
N PRO A 402 14.43 -17.45 -5.25
CA PRO A 402 13.78 -16.34 -5.91
C PRO A 402 12.30 -16.27 -5.54
N TYR A 403 11.80 -15.07 -5.29
CA TYR A 403 10.38 -14.82 -5.15
C TYR A 403 9.74 -14.65 -6.53
N SER A 404 8.80 -15.53 -6.84
CA SER A 404 8.08 -15.55 -8.13
C SER A 404 6.76 -14.79 -8.12
N GLY A 405 6.32 -14.29 -6.97
CA GLY A 405 5.04 -13.58 -6.83
C GLY A 405 5.10 -12.12 -7.27
N GLN A 406 3.94 -11.44 -7.20
CA GLN A 406 3.88 -10.01 -7.51
C GLN A 406 4.52 -9.17 -6.40
N LEU A 407 5.35 -8.19 -6.76
CA LEU A 407 5.93 -7.22 -5.82
C LEU A 407 4.91 -6.15 -5.39
N LYS A 408 3.79 -6.60 -4.84
CA LYS A 408 2.69 -5.78 -4.30
C LYS A 408 2.50 -6.09 -2.82
N SER A 409 1.80 -5.19 -2.12
CA SER A 409 1.64 -5.24 -0.66
C SER A 409 1.21 -6.62 -0.14
N GLU A 410 0.08 -7.13 -0.62
CA GLU A 410 -0.53 -8.33 -0.06
C GLU A 410 0.28 -9.61 -0.38
N PRO A 411 0.70 -9.89 -1.63
CA PRO A 411 1.53 -11.07 -1.92
C PRO A 411 2.88 -11.04 -1.19
N LEU A 412 3.50 -9.88 -1.01
CA LEU A 412 4.75 -9.75 -0.25
C LEU A 412 4.53 -9.96 1.25
N THR A 413 3.46 -9.39 1.81
CA THR A 413 3.11 -9.57 3.22
C THR A 413 2.87 -11.05 3.51
N ARG A 414 2.05 -11.74 2.69
CA ARG A 414 1.82 -13.20 2.82
C ARG A 414 3.10 -14.01 2.68
N HIS A 415 4.00 -13.62 1.76
CA HIS A 415 5.30 -14.28 1.62
C HIS A 415 6.15 -14.16 2.89
N LEU A 416 6.28 -12.95 3.44
CA LEU A 416 7.04 -12.69 4.67
C LEU A 416 6.42 -13.41 5.88
N GLU A 417 5.09 -13.41 5.99
CA GLU A 417 4.35 -14.13 7.03
C GLU A 417 4.52 -15.65 6.95
N SER A 418 4.72 -16.21 5.74
CA SER A 418 5.03 -17.64 5.59
C SER A 418 6.35 -18.07 6.27
N TYR A 419 7.23 -17.10 6.55
CA TYR A 419 8.46 -17.29 7.31
C TYR A 419 8.33 -16.90 8.79
N ALA A 420 7.20 -16.30 9.20
CA ALA A 420 6.98 -15.89 10.58
C ALA A 420 7.02 -17.11 11.51
N GLY A 421 7.64 -16.92 12.69
CA GLY A 421 7.88 -18.01 13.64
C GLY A 421 9.00 -18.97 13.23
N GLY A 422 9.75 -18.68 12.16
CA GLY A 422 10.99 -19.38 11.80
C GLY A 422 10.81 -20.78 11.22
N LYS A 423 9.61 -21.38 11.26
CA LYS A 423 9.38 -22.78 10.84
C LYS A 423 9.92 -23.09 9.45
N LYS A 424 9.64 -22.23 8.47
CA LYS A 424 10.10 -22.41 7.08
C LYS A 424 11.62 -22.34 6.94
N CYS A 425 12.28 -21.45 7.68
CA CYS A 425 13.74 -21.41 7.71
C CYS A 425 14.37 -22.53 8.57
N GLY A 426 13.66 -23.02 9.58
CA GLY A 426 14.08 -24.16 10.40
C GLY A 426 14.22 -25.45 9.60
N LYS A 427 13.29 -25.70 8.67
CA LYS A 427 13.36 -26.83 7.73
C LYS A 427 14.54 -26.75 6.75
N LYS A 428 15.09 -25.56 6.56
CA LYS A 428 16.18 -25.28 5.62
C LYS A 428 17.53 -25.11 6.29
N VAL A 429 17.63 -25.43 7.59
CA VAL A 429 18.91 -25.43 8.29
C VAL A 429 19.76 -26.56 7.72
N ARG A 430 20.84 -26.18 7.01
CA ARG A 430 21.92 -27.10 6.70
C ARG A 430 22.75 -27.32 7.96
N LEU A 431 23.06 -28.58 8.22
CA LEU A 431 23.91 -29.02 9.32
C LEU A 431 25.05 -29.81 8.70
N ASP A 432 26.26 -29.52 9.16
CA ASP A 432 27.48 -30.26 8.84
C ASP A 432 28.27 -30.54 10.12
N ALA A 433 29.36 -31.30 10.01
CA ALA A 433 30.18 -31.68 11.16
C ALA A 433 30.78 -30.48 11.92
N SER A 434 30.88 -29.30 11.30
CA SER A 434 31.38 -28.06 11.91
C SER A 434 30.29 -27.24 12.60
N THR A 435 29.02 -27.65 12.46
CA THR A 435 27.89 -26.89 12.99
C THR A 435 27.82 -26.97 14.52
N ASP A 436 27.86 -25.81 15.18
CA ASP A 436 27.68 -25.70 16.64
C ASP A 436 26.22 -25.93 17.04
N LEU A 437 25.88 -27.20 17.28
CA LEU A 437 24.55 -27.64 17.72
C LEU A 437 24.18 -27.12 19.12
N GLY A 438 25.15 -26.66 19.91
CA GLY A 438 24.94 -26.08 21.24
C GLY A 438 24.14 -24.78 21.22
N ARG A 439 24.09 -24.07 20.08
CA ARG A 439 23.36 -22.80 19.93
C ARG A 439 21.85 -22.96 19.77
N PHE A 440 21.38 -24.16 19.44
CA PHE A 440 19.96 -24.43 19.25
C PHE A 440 19.27 -24.73 20.58
N SER A 441 18.00 -24.35 20.70
CA SER A 441 17.14 -24.78 21.80
C SER A 441 16.73 -26.25 21.66
N ALA A 442 16.32 -26.89 22.76
CA ALA A 442 15.83 -28.28 22.72
C ALA A 442 14.66 -28.47 21.73
N GLY A 443 13.75 -27.48 21.65
CA GLY A 443 12.65 -27.50 20.68
C GLY A 443 13.13 -27.46 19.22
N GLN A 444 14.15 -26.65 18.92
CA GLN A 444 14.74 -26.59 17.58
C GLN A 444 15.48 -27.88 17.21
N LEU A 445 16.24 -28.45 18.15
CA LEU A 445 16.95 -29.72 17.93
C LEU A 445 15.96 -30.86 17.68
N LYS A 446 14.86 -30.90 18.42
CA LYS A 446 13.77 -31.86 18.21
C LYS A 446 13.15 -31.74 16.81
N GLU A 447 12.92 -30.52 16.34
CA GLU A 447 12.41 -30.29 14.99
C GLU A 447 13.44 -30.71 13.92
N LEU A 448 14.73 -30.41 14.12
CA LEU A 448 15.81 -30.81 13.20
C LEU A 448 15.95 -32.33 13.06
N ILE A 449 15.77 -33.06 14.17
CA ILE A 449 15.73 -34.52 14.23
C ILE A 449 14.53 -35.05 13.44
N LYS A 450 13.34 -34.49 13.70
CA LYS A 450 12.09 -34.89 13.04
C LYS A 450 12.16 -34.66 11.52
N GLU A 451 12.62 -33.50 11.07
CA GLU A 451 12.72 -33.17 9.64
C GLU A 451 13.75 -34.05 8.91
N ARG A 452 14.71 -34.65 9.62
CA ARG A 452 15.68 -35.61 9.08
C ARG A 452 15.22 -37.07 9.18
N GLY A 453 13.98 -37.31 9.63
CA GLY A 453 13.45 -38.66 9.82
C GLY A 453 14.21 -39.46 10.88
N LEU A 454 14.95 -38.79 11.77
CA LEU A 454 15.73 -39.44 12.80
C LEU A 454 14.80 -39.78 13.98
N ASP A 455 14.86 -41.03 14.43
CA ASP A 455 14.25 -41.43 15.69
C ASP A 455 15.18 -41.07 16.86
N CYS A 456 14.63 -40.60 17.97
CA CYS A 456 15.36 -40.21 19.19
C CYS A 456 14.61 -40.75 20.42
N ARG A 457 14.38 -42.08 20.46
CA ARG A 457 13.79 -42.77 21.61
C ARG A 457 14.63 -42.52 22.87
N GLY A 458 14.02 -41.95 23.90
CA GLY A 458 14.68 -41.67 25.20
C GLY A 458 15.35 -40.30 25.31
N CYS A 459 15.31 -39.46 24.26
CA CYS A 459 15.87 -38.12 24.33
C CYS A 459 14.99 -37.21 25.18
N THR A 460 15.49 -36.80 26.34
CA THR A 460 14.76 -35.98 27.32
C THR A 460 15.46 -34.66 27.55
N GLU A 461 16.79 -34.67 27.56
CA GLU A 461 17.62 -33.49 27.77
C GLU A 461 18.16 -32.94 26.47
N LYS A 462 18.50 -31.65 26.46
CA LYS A 462 19.11 -30.98 25.29
C LYS A 462 20.33 -31.75 24.75
N ALA A 463 21.16 -32.26 25.66
CA ALA A 463 22.37 -33.01 25.33
C ALA A 463 22.08 -34.28 24.52
N ASP A 464 20.96 -34.96 24.78
CA ASP A 464 20.56 -36.17 24.05
C ASP A 464 20.29 -35.86 22.58
N PHE A 465 19.54 -34.78 22.32
CA PHE A 465 19.23 -34.34 20.97
C PHE A 465 20.48 -33.88 20.21
N VAL A 466 21.41 -33.19 20.89
CA VAL A 466 22.70 -32.79 20.30
C VAL A 466 23.51 -34.03 19.88
N ARG A 467 23.70 -34.98 20.80
CA ARG A 467 24.45 -36.21 20.54
C ARG A 467 23.86 -36.97 19.34
N ARG A 468 22.53 -37.10 19.28
CA ARG A 468 21.85 -37.79 18.18
C ARG A 468 22.11 -37.15 16.82
N LEU A 469 22.06 -35.82 16.75
CA LEU A 469 22.37 -35.11 15.51
C LEU A 469 23.86 -35.23 15.15
N GLN A 470 24.77 -35.17 16.13
CA GLN A 470 26.21 -35.37 15.89
C GLN A 470 26.52 -36.75 15.32
N GLU A 471 25.93 -37.82 15.88
CA GLU A 471 26.07 -39.18 15.37
C GLU A 471 25.64 -39.28 13.91
N HIS A 472 24.47 -38.73 13.58
CA HIS A 472 23.97 -38.72 12.20
C HIS A 472 24.90 -37.97 11.25
N LEU A 473 25.39 -36.80 11.65
CA LEU A 473 26.32 -36.00 10.85
C LEU A 473 27.67 -36.70 10.65
N ALA A 474 28.17 -37.40 11.67
CA ALA A 474 29.38 -38.21 11.56
C ALA A 474 29.20 -39.38 10.58
N THR A 475 28.05 -40.07 10.60
CA THR A 475 27.76 -41.15 9.64
C THR A 475 27.54 -40.67 8.21
N ALA A 476 27.07 -39.43 8.02
CA ALA A 476 26.86 -38.86 6.69
C ALA A 476 28.15 -38.31 6.04
N ALA A 477 29.21 -38.11 6.84
CA ALA A 477 30.51 -37.62 6.39
C ALA A 477 31.54 -38.75 6.12
N ALA A 478 31.25 -39.96 6.59
CA ALA A 478 31.99 -41.19 6.31
C ALA A 478 31.43 -41.87 5.06
#